data_AF-A0A3B6SGH0-F1
#
_entry.id   AF-A0A3B6SGH0-F1
#
_cell.length_a   1.000
_cell.length_b   1.000
_cell.length_c   1.000
_cell.angle_alpha   90.00
_cell.angle_beta   90.00
_cell.angle_gamma   90.00
#
_symmetry.space_group_name_H-M   'P 1'
#
loop_
_entity.id
_entity.type
_entity.pdbx_description
1 polymer ?
#
loop_
_entity_poly.entity_id
_entity_poly.type
_entity_poly.pdbx_seq_one_letter_code
_entity_poly.pdbx_strand_id
1 'polypeptide(L)'
;MSGVFGRVFGKSKEQSQASALASIDKLSETLEMLEKKENLLMKKANLEVEKAKAFTKAKNKKAALQCLKRKRLYEQQVEQLGNFQLRIHDQMIMLEGAKATTETVDALRTGASAMKAMHKSTNIDDVDKTMDEINDNMENMRQIQDLLSAPMGAASDFDEDELEAELADLEGEELEAQLLAPTTSAPMTAPARVPQQSSRPTAQSSKTEDDELAALQAEMAM
;
A
#
# COMPACT_ATOMS: atom_id res chain seq x y z
N MET A 1 -22.86 -23.19 -46.60
CA MET A 1 -22.85 -23.35 -45.13
C MET A 1 -21.92 -22.28 -44.58
N SER A 2 -22.51 -21.25 -43.95
CA SER A 2 -21.81 -20.06 -43.48
C SER A 2 -20.94 -20.36 -42.26
N GLY A 3 -19.65 -20.01 -42.34
CA GLY A 3 -18.71 -20.15 -41.24
C GLY A 3 -18.94 -19.10 -40.16
N VAL A 4 -19.33 -19.55 -38.98
CA VAL A 4 -19.35 -18.76 -37.73
C VAL A 4 -18.01 -18.99 -37.03
N PHE A 5 -16.99 -18.21 -37.41
CA PHE A 5 -15.73 -18.13 -36.67
C PHE A 5 -15.19 -16.69 -36.74
N GLY A 6 -15.67 -15.84 -35.85
CA GLY A 6 -15.27 -14.43 -35.85
C GLY A 6 -15.90 -13.58 -34.76
N ARG A 7 -15.96 -14.06 -33.49
CA ARG A 7 -16.34 -13.17 -32.37
C ARG A 7 -16.00 -13.63 -30.94
N VAL A 8 -15.02 -14.52 -30.73
CA VAL A 8 -14.75 -15.04 -29.37
C VAL A 8 -13.58 -14.34 -28.65
N PHE A 9 -12.66 -13.68 -29.36
CA PHE A 9 -11.40 -13.21 -28.76
C PHE A 9 -11.46 -11.82 -28.08
N GLY A 10 -12.53 -11.03 -28.31
CA GLY A 10 -12.70 -9.71 -27.67
C GLY A 10 -13.34 -9.77 -26.28
N LYS A 11 -14.27 -10.69 -26.07
CA LYS A 11 -15.03 -10.81 -24.81
C LYS A 11 -14.17 -11.28 -23.63
N SER A 12 -13.18 -12.14 -23.86
CA SER A 12 -12.29 -12.65 -22.81
C SER A 12 -11.35 -11.58 -22.22
N LYS A 13 -11.05 -10.54 -23.00
CA LYS A 13 -10.07 -9.51 -22.64
C LYS A 13 -10.70 -8.36 -21.86
N GLU A 14 -11.87 -7.87 -22.31
CA GLU A 14 -12.68 -6.90 -21.57
C GLU A 14 -13.09 -7.49 -20.21
N GLN A 15 -13.37 -8.79 -20.17
CA GLN A 15 -13.58 -9.56 -18.94
C GLN A 15 -12.32 -9.66 -18.06
N SER A 16 -11.12 -9.78 -18.64
CA SER A 16 -9.86 -9.84 -17.88
C SER A 16 -9.45 -8.49 -17.28
N GLN A 17 -9.62 -7.38 -18.00
CA GLN A 17 -9.34 -6.03 -17.47
C GLN A 17 -10.39 -5.60 -16.45
N ALA A 18 -11.68 -5.86 -16.70
CA ALA A 18 -12.73 -5.65 -15.72
C ALA A 18 -12.52 -6.50 -14.45
N SER A 19 -12.00 -7.73 -14.60
CA SER A 19 -11.61 -8.59 -13.49
C SER A 19 -10.42 -8.05 -12.70
N ALA A 20 -9.44 -7.40 -13.35
CA ALA A 20 -8.29 -6.80 -12.67
C ALA A 20 -8.72 -5.59 -11.83
N LEU A 21 -9.53 -4.69 -12.38
CA LEU A 21 -10.10 -3.54 -11.65
C LEU A 21 -10.93 -3.98 -10.45
N ALA A 22 -11.85 -4.94 -10.65
CA ALA A 22 -12.65 -5.48 -9.55
C ALA A 22 -11.80 -6.17 -8.47
N SER A 23 -10.63 -6.73 -8.84
CA SER A 23 -9.70 -7.31 -7.89
C SER A 23 -8.96 -6.23 -7.09
N ILE A 24 -8.55 -5.14 -7.73
CA ILE A 24 -7.93 -3.98 -7.06
C ILE A 24 -8.93 -3.34 -6.09
N ASP A 25 -10.18 -3.13 -6.49
CA ASP A 25 -11.22 -2.58 -5.61
C ASP A 25 -11.41 -3.44 -4.36
N LYS A 26 -11.49 -4.77 -4.53
CA LYS A 26 -11.62 -5.72 -3.42
C LYS A 26 -10.39 -5.73 -2.50
N LEU A 27 -9.19 -5.58 -3.07
CA LEU A 27 -7.95 -5.47 -2.30
C LEU A 27 -7.95 -4.19 -1.46
N SER A 28 -8.38 -3.06 -2.04
CA SER A 28 -8.55 -1.78 -1.32
C SER A 28 -9.56 -1.87 -0.18
N GLU A 29 -10.73 -2.46 -0.41
CA GLU A 29 -11.73 -2.70 0.65
C GLU A 29 -11.17 -3.58 1.78
N THR A 30 -10.37 -4.59 1.42
CA THR A 30 -9.73 -5.47 2.39
C THR A 30 -8.66 -4.72 3.19
N LEU A 31 -7.87 -3.86 2.54
CA LEU A 31 -6.87 -3.02 3.18
C LEU A 31 -7.51 -2.10 4.23
N GLU A 32 -8.59 -1.40 3.87
CA GLU A 32 -9.33 -0.52 4.78
C GLU A 32 -9.87 -1.29 6.01
N MET A 33 -10.37 -2.52 5.80
CA MET A 33 -10.82 -3.38 6.91
C MET A 33 -9.66 -3.75 7.85
N LEU A 34 -8.49 -4.09 7.29
CA LEU A 34 -7.31 -4.43 8.08
C LEU A 34 -6.81 -3.23 8.89
N GLU A 35 -6.75 -2.04 8.30
CA GLU A 35 -6.39 -0.80 8.97
C GLU A 35 -7.35 -0.45 10.13
N LYS A 36 -8.67 -0.57 9.91
CA LYS A 36 -9.66 -0.38 10.99
C LYS A 36 -9.44 -1.36 12.14
N LYS A 37 -9.16 -2.63 11.82
CA LYS A 37 -8.88 -3.68 12.82
C LYS A 37 -7.58 -3.42 13.57
N GLU A 38 -6.54 -2.99 12.87
CA GLU A 38 -5.25 -2.63 13.45
C GLU A 38 -5.40 -1.48 14.44
N ASN A 39 -6.08 -0.40 14.03
CA ASN A 39 -6.39 0.75 14.89
C ASN A 39 -7.17 0.33 16.14
N LEU A 40 -8.15 -0.56 16.02
CA LEU A 40 -8.87 -1.10 17.17
C LEU A 40 -7.94 -1.88 18.13
N LEU A 41 -7.05 -2.70 17.60
CA LEU A 41 -6.10 -3.46 18.42
C LEU A 41 -5.07 -2.55 19.10
N MET A 42 -4.59 -1.51 18.42
CA MET A 42 -3.73 -0.49 19.01
C MET A 42 -4.44 0.24 20.16
N LYS A 43 -5.70 0.66 19.98
CA LYS A 43 -6.52 1.24 21.07
C LYS A 43 -6.65 0.27 22.25
N LYS A 44 -6.91 -1.02 22.00
CA LYS A 44 -6.97 -2.04 23.05
C LYS A 44 -5.64 -2.23 23.77
N ALA A 45 -4.51 -2.21 23.06
CA ALA A 45 -3.18 -2.28 23.65
C ALA A 45 -2.92 -1.09 24.60
N ASN A 46 -3.28 0.12 24.17
CA ASN A 46 -3.16 1.35 24.97
C ASN A 46 -4.03 1.29 26.24
N LEU A 47 -5.27 0.80 26.14
CA LEU A 47 -6.12 0.59 27.31
C LEU A 47 -5.51 -0.41 28.32
N GLU A 48 -4.86 -1.47 27.85
CA GLU A 48 -4.14 -2.38 28.74
C GLU A 48 -2.91 -1.73 29.41
N VAL A 49 -2.23 -0.80 28.74
CA VAL A 49 -1.16 0.01 29.35
C VAL A 49 -1.71 0.86 30.49
N GLU A 50 -2.83 1.57 30.29
CA GLU A 50 -3.43 2.40 31.33
C GLU A 50 -3.91 1.57 32.53
N LYS A 51 -4.52 0.40 32.27
CA LYS A 51 -4.86 -0.56 33.33
C LYS A 51 -3.63 -1.06 34.07
N ALA A 52 -2.54 -1.38 33.36
CA ALA A 52 -1.29 -1.82 33.99
C ALA A 52 -0.68 -0.73 34.89
N LYS A 53 -0.71 0.54 34.45
CA LYS A 53 -0.28 1.71 35.25
C LYS A 53 -1.14 1.85 36.51
N ALA A 54 -2.47 1.72 36.40
CA ALA A 54 -3.38 1.79 37.54
C ALA A 54 -3.12 0.68 38.57
N PHE A 55 -2.99 -0.58 38.13
CA PHE A 55 -2.66 -1.69 39.03
C PHE A 55 -1.28 -1.57 39.66
N THR A 56 -0.32 -0.98 38.96
CA THR A 56 1.02 -0.70 39.50
C THR A 56 0.95 0.34 40.63
N LYS A 57 0.19 1.43 40.45
CA LYS A 57 -0.07 2.43 41.50
C LYS A 57 -0.76 1.81 42.73
N ALA A 58 -1.65 0.84 42.49
CA ALA A 58 -2.30 0.05 43.55
C ALA A 58 -1.42 -1.07 44.16
N LYS A 59 -0.14 -1.16 43.78
CA LYS A 59 0.81 -2.21 44.19
C LYS A 59 0.34 -3.65 43.88
N ASN A 60 -0.58 -3.81 42.92
CA ASN A 60 -1.08 -5.12 42.48
C ASN A 60 -0.28 -5.62 41.28
N LYS A 61 0.91 -6.18 41.56
CA LYS A 61 1.85 -6.67 40.54
C LYS A 61 1.25 -7.76 39.64
N LYS A 62 0.45 -8.68 40.19
CA LYS A 62 -0.15 -9.79 39.44
C LYS A 62 -1.12 -9.29 38.37
N ALA A 63 -1.98 -8.33 38.71
CA ALA A 63 -2.93 -7.75 37.76
C ALA A 63 -2.22 -6.93 36.68
N ALA A 64 -1.22 -6.13 37.05
CA ALA A 64 -0.42 -5.36 36.10
C ALA A 64 0.28 -6.27 35.06
N LEU A 65 0.87 -7.38 35.50
CA LEU A 65 1.49 -8.36 34.59
C LEU A 65 0.49 -9.00 33.61
N GLN A 66 -0.76 -9.23 34.04
CA GLN A 66 -1.80 -9.76 33.16
C GLN A 66 -2.22 -8.75 32.09
N CYS A 67 -2.31 -7.46 32.43
CA CYS A 67 -2.52 -6.39 31.46
C CYS A 67 -1.40 -6.34 30.42
N LEU A 68 -0.14 -6.38 30.84
CA LEU A 68 1.01 -6.37 29.93
C LEU A 68 1.07 -7.60 29.02
N LYS A 69 0.62 -8.77 29.48
CA LYS A 69 0.47 -9.95 28.62
C LYS A 69 -0.59 -9.75 27.54
N ARG A 70 -1.75 -9.18 27.88
CA ARG A 70 -2.79 -8.84 26.88
C ARG A 70 -2.32 -7.79 25.89
N LYS A 71 -1.62 -6.75 26.35
CA LYS A 71 -0.97 -5.75 25.48
C LYS A 71 -0.08 -6.44 24.44
N ARG A 72 0.84 -7.31 24.86
CA ARG A 72 1.72 -8.04 23.93
C ARG A 72 0.97 -8.88 22.91
N LEU A 73 -0.14 -9.52 23.31
CA LEU A 73 -0.98 -10.29 22.38
C LEU A 73 -1.67 -9.41 21.34
N TYR A 74 -2.05 -8.18 21.69
CA TYR A 74 -2.59 -7.22 20.71
C TYR A 74 -1.51 -6.69 19.79
N GLU A 75 -0.32 -6.35 20.32
CA GLU A 75 0.82 -5.90 19.51
C GLU A 75 1.27 -6.96 18.49
N GLN A 76 1.32 -8.23 18.89
CA GLN A 76 1.63 -9.33 17.96
C GLN A 76 0.58 -9.46 16.85
N GLN A 77 -0.69 -9.20 17.14
CA GLN A 77 -1.73 -9.20 16.12
C GLN A 77 -1.63 -7.98 15.20
N VAL A 78 -1.26 -6.80 15.72
CA VAL A 78 -0.99 -5.59 14.93
C VAL A 78 0.15 -5.85 13.93
N GLU A 79 1.26 -6.43 14.38
CA GLU A 79 2.38 -6.82 13.51
C GLU A 79 1.95 -7.79 12.39
N GLN A 80 1.10 -8.78 12.72
CA GLN A 80 0.55 -9.69 11.72
C GLN A 80 -0.34 -8.97 10.69
N LEU A 81 -1.14 -7.98 11.12
CA LEU A 81 -1.97 -7.18 10.23
C LEU A 81 -1.12 -6.32 9.29
N GLY A 82 -0.06 -5.68 9.79
CA GLY A 82 0.89 -4.94 8.96
C GLY A 82 1.51 -5.82 7.87
N ASN A 83 1.89 -7.06 8.21
CA ASN A 83 2.38 -8.04 7.22
C ASN A 83 1.32 -8.46 6.18
N PHE A 84 0.03 -8.39 6.50
CA PHE A 84 -1.04 -8.64 5.53
C PHE A 84 -1.29 -7.42 4.64
N GLN A 85 -1.25 -6.21 5.20
CA GLN A 85 -1.38 -4.96 4.45
C GLN A 85 -0.26 -4.82 3.40
N LEU A 86 1.00 -5.09 3.79
CA LEU A 86 2.14 -5.05 2.86
C LEU A 86 1.93 -5.99 1.66
N ARG A 87 1.54 -7.24 1.91
CA ARG A 87 1.23 -8.22 0.86
C ARG A 87 0.09 -7.78 -0.06
N ILE A 88 -0.90 -7.07 0.47
CA ILE A 88 -1.99 -6.52 -0.33
C ILE A 88 -1.48 -5.39 -1.22
N HIS A 89 -0.67 -4.48 -0.68
CA HIS A 89 -0.04 -3.41 -1.45
C HIS A 89 0.82 -3.96 -2.61
N ASP A 90 1.69 -4.93 -2.34
CA ASP A 90 2.51 -5.58 -3.37
C ASP A 90 1.65 -6.19 -4.48
N GLN A 91 0.53 -6.83 -4.09
CA GLN A 91 -0.39 -7.45 -5.04
C GLN A 91 -1.15 -6.42 -5.89
N MET A 92 -1.48 -5.25 -5.33
CA MET A 92 -2.07 -4.14 -6.06
C MET A 92 -1.08 -3.58 -7.10
N ILE A 93 0.16 -3.31 -6.70
CA ILE A 93 1.23 -2.84 -7.59
C ILE A 93 1.44 -3.82 -8.75
N MET A 94 1.49 -5.12 -8.46
CA MET A 94 1.66 -6.15 -9.50
C MET A 94 0.47 -6.18 -10.48
N LEU A 95 -0.77 -6.01 -9.99
CA LEU A 95 -1.96 -5.95 -10.86
C LEU A 95 -1.97 -4.70 -11.74
N GLU A 96 -1.58 -3.56 -11.19
CA GLU A 96 -1.45 -2.30 -11.94
C GLU A 96 -0.38 -2.41 -13.03
N GLY A 97 0.78 -2.98 -12.71
CA GLY A 97 1.84 -3.25 -13.70
C GLY A 97 1.40 -4.22 -14.80
N ALA A 98 0.68 -5.29 -14.45
CA ALA A 98 0.13 -6.23 -15.41
C ALA A 98 -0.90 -5.57 -16.34
N LYS A 99 -1.73 -4.65 -15.81
CA LYS A 99 -2.67 -3.85 -16.60
C LYS A 99 -1.93 -2.95 -17.59
N ALA A 100 -0.94 -2.18 -17.14
CA ALA A 100 -0.14 -1.31 -18.00
C ALA A 100 0.59 -2.08 -19.11
N THR A 101 1.12 -3.26 -18.79
CA THR A 101 1.75 -4.16 -19.77
C THR A 101 0.75 -4.62 -20.82
N THR A 102 -0.46 -5.01 -20.39
CA THR A 102 -1.53 -5.44 -21.31
C THR A 102 -1.92 -4.31 -22.26
N GLU A 103 -2.14 -3.10 -21.73
CA GLU A 103 -2.48 -1.92 -22.54
C GLU A 103 -1.37 -1.55 -23.54
N THR A 104 -0.11 -1.67 -23.13
CA THR A 104 1.05 -1.43 -24.01
C THR A 104 1.09 -2.43 -25.16
N VAL A 105 0.94 -3.73 -24.88
CA VAL A 105 0.90 -4.78 -25.91
C VAL A 105 -0.26 -4.55 -26.88
N ASP A 106 -1.39 -4.06 -26.40
CA ASP A 106 -2.55 -3.75 -27.22
C ASP A 106 -2.33 -2.57 -28.15
N ALA A 107 -1.70 -1.51 -27.65
CA ALA A 107 -1.32 -0.34 -28.44
C ALA A 107 -0.34 -0.75 -29.56
N LEU A 108 0.69 -1.54 -29.22
CA LEU A 108 1.65 -2.08 -30.18
C LEU A 108 0.98 -2.94 -31.25
N ARG A 109 0.06 -3.84 -30.87
CA ARG A 109 -0.69 -4.68 -31.81
C ARG A 109 -1.57 -3.85 -32.75
N THR A 110 -2.19 -2.81 -32.23
CA THR A 110 -3.02 -1.88 -33.02
C THR A 110 -2.15 -1.12 -34.03
N GLY A 111 -1.00 -0.58 -33.59
CA GLY A 111 -0.02 0.08 -34.45
C GLY A 111 0.51 -0.84 -35.55
N ALA A 112 0.91 -2.06 -35.20
CA ALA A 112 1.38 -3.06 -36.17
C ALA A 112 0.30 -3.42 -37.21
N SER A 113 -0.96 -3.52 -36.80
CA SER A 113 -2.08 -3.78 -37.71
C SER A 113 -2.33 -2.61 -38.66
N ALA A 114 -2.24 -1.36 -38.18
CA ALA A 114 -2.36 -0.16 -38.99
C ALA A 114 -1.21 -0.04 -40.01
N MET A 115 0.04 -0.28 -39.57
CA MET A 115 1.20 -0.32 -40.46
C MET A 115 1.03 -1.38 -41.56
N LYS A 116 0.58 -2.58 -41.20
CA LYS A 116 0.29 -3.65 -42.18
C LYS A 116 -0.78 -3.24 -43.20
N ALA A 117 -1.84 -2.57 -42.76
CA ALA A 117 -2.88 -2.08 -43.64
C ALA A 117 -2.38 -0.98 -44.59
N MET A 118 -1.56 -0.05 -44.10
CA MET A 118 -0.90 0.97 -44.91
C MET A 118 0.00 0.34 -45.97
N HIS A 119 0.89 -0.57 -45.59
CA HIS A 119 1.77 -1.29 -46.53
C HIS A 119 0.98 -2.09 -47.58
N LYS A 120 -0.16 -2.67 -47.21
CA LYS A 120 -1.04 -3.38 -48.15
C LYS A 120 -1.75 -2.44 -49.14
N SER A 121 -2.10 -1.22 -48.70
CA SER A 121 -2.74 -0.21 -49.56
C SER A 121 -1.77 0.53 -50.50
N THR A 122 -0.46 0.47 -50.21
CA THR A 122 0.60 1.05 -51.04
C THR A 122 1.08 0.09 -52.15
N ASN A 123 0.68 -1.19 -52.12
CA ASN A 123 1.02 -2.17 -53.17
C ASN A 123 -0.03 -2.18 -54.29
N ILE A 124 0.21 -1.39 -55.34
CA ILE A 124 -0.41 -1.57 -56.66
C ILE A 124 0.46 -2.57 -57.43
N ASP A 125 -0.02 -3.80 -57.45
CA ASP A 125 0.23 -4.91 -58.39
C ASP A 125 1.66 -5.04 -59.00
N ASP A 126 2.33 -6.11 -58.51
CA ASP A 126 3.41 -6.89 -59.11
C ASP A 126 4.77 -6.23 -59.37
N VAL A 127 5.73 -6.51 -58.47
CA VAL A 127 6.93 -7.31 -58.84
C VAL A 127 7.34 -8.19 -57.65
N ASP A 128 6.62 -9.30 -57.54
CA ASP A 128 7.03 -10.60 -56.99
C ASP A 128 8.21 -10.64 -55.98
N LYS A 129 7.79 -10.84 -54.73
CA LYS A 129 8.08 -12.05 -53.93
C LYS A 129 9.46 -12.27 -53.35
N THR A 130 10.49 -11.56 -53.74
CA THR A 130 11.80 -12.22 -53.61
C THR A 130 12.66 -11.71 -52.48
N MET A 131 12.74 -10.40 -52.23
CA MET A 131 13.74 -9.80 -51.34
C MET A 131 13.71 -10.21 -49.86
N ASP A 132 12.97 -9.44 -49.05
CA ASP A 132 13.46 -9.16 -47.69
C ASP A 132 12.37 -9.10 -46.62
N GLU A 133 11.27 -9.81 -46.88
CA GLU A 133 10.53 -10.49 -45.80
C GLU A 133 11.46 -11.45 -45.00
N ILE A 134 12.69 -11.70 -45.50
CA ILE A 134 13.81 -12.36 -44.82
C ILE A 134 14.56 -11.43 -43.83
N ASN A 135 14.59 -10.10 -44.04
CA ASN A 135 15.19 -9.15 -43.09
C ASN A 135 14.23 -8.80 -41.94
N ASP A 136 12.94 -8.62 -42.21
CA ASP A 136 11.95 -8.25 -41.17
C ASP A 136 11.70 -9.39 -40.16
N ASN A 137 11.89 -10.65 -40.57
CA ASN A 137 11.75 -11.79 -39.66
C ASN A 137 12.98 -11.99 -38.77
N MET A 138 14.15 -11.43 -39.12
CA MET A 138 15.36 -11.42 -38.28
C MET A 138 15.35 -10.27 -37.26
N GLU A 139 14.79 -9.11 -37.60
CA GLU A 139 14.65 -7.96 -36.70
C GLU A 139 13.56 -8.19 -35.62
N ASN A 140 12.43 -8.81 -36.00
CA ASN A 140 11.38 -9.22 -35.04
C ASN A 140 11.90 -10.26 -34.03
N MET A 141 12.82 -11.15 -34.43
CA MET A 141 13.45 -12.14 -33.53
C MET A 141 14.43 -11.46 -32.54
N ARG A 142 15.05 -10.35 -32.93
CA ARG A 142 15.98 -9.56 -32.09
C ARG A 142 15.23 -8.67 -31.09
N GLN A 143 14.10 -8.07 -31.47
CA GLN A 143 13.29 -7.26 -30.57
C GLN A 143 12.47 -8.08 -29.56
N ILE A 144 12.03 -9.28 -29.91
CA ILE A 144 11.39 -10.19 -28.94
C ILE A 144 12.42 -10.69 -27.91
N GLN A 145 13.67 -10.89 -28.33
CA GLN A 145 14.75 -11.29 -27.42
C GLN A 145 15.15 -10.14 -26.47
N ASP A 146 15.16 -8.89 -26.93
CA ASP A 146 15.36 -7.68 -26.08
C ASP A 146 14.16 -7.39 -25.16
N LEU A 147 12.92 -7.63 -25.62
CA LEU A 147 11.69 -7.45 -24.82
C LEU A 147 11.46 -8.57 -23.78
N LEU A 148 12.12 -9.73 -23.92
CA LEU A 148 12.16 -10.79 -22.91
C LEU A 148 13.38 -10.71 -21.98
N SER A 149 14.46 -10.02 -22.38
CA SER A 149 15.65 -9.79 -21.55
C SER A 149 15.64 -8.45 -20.81
N ALA A 150 14.81 -7.49 -21.22
CA ALA A 150 14.49 -6.33 -20.40
C ALA A 150 13.68 -6.82 -19.18
N PRO A 151 14.11 -6.53 -17.93
CA PRO A 151 13.49 -7.12 -16.76
C PRO A 151 11.99 -6.79 -16.72
N MET A 152 11.16 -7.80 -16.95
CA MET A 152 9.74 -7.75 -16.61
C MET A 152 9.64 -7.84 -15.09
N GLY A 153 9.74 -6.66 -14.47
CA GLY A 153 9.71 -6.48 -13.03
C GLY A 153 10.85 -5.59 -12.59
N ALA A 154 10.58 -4.29 -12.40
CA ALA A 154 11.39 -3.44 -11.55
C ALA A 154 11.18 -3.82 -10.07
N ALA A 155 11.35 -5.11 -9.75
CA ALA A 155 11.27 -5.68 -8.42
C ALA A 155 12.59 -6.36 -8.02
N SER A 156 13.66 -6.21 -8.83
CA SER A 156 14.95 -6.82 -8.56
C SER A 156 16.15 -5.90 -8.78
N ASP A 157 15.96 -4.58 -8.81
CA ASP A 157 17.10 -3.63 -8.95
C ASP A 157 16.87 -2.33 -8.16
N PHE A 158 16.08 -2.37 -7.08
CA PHE A 158 16.32 -1.40 -6.01
C PHE A 158 17.48 -1.96 -5.21
N ASP A 159 18.62 -1.27 -5.25
CA ASP A 159 19.73 -1.59 -4.37
C ASP A 159 19.24 -1.28 -2.94
N GLU A 160 19.13 -2.30 -2.10
CA GLU A 160 18.67 -2.17 -0.71
C GLU A 160 19.54 -1.13 0.02
N ASP A 161 20.83 -1.02 -0.35
CA ASP A 161 21.76 -0.02 0.17
C ASP A 161 21.41 1.42 -0.27
N GLU A 162 20.87 1.61 -1.48
CA GLU A 162 20.44 2.92 -2.00
C GLU A 162 19.13 3.38 -1.32
N LEU A 163 18.19 2.44 -1.14
CA LEU A 163 16.95 2.72 -0.42
C LEU A 163 17.17 2.97 1.08
N GLU A 164 18.11 2.25 1.72
CA GLU A 164 18.50 2.50 3.10
C GLU A 164 19.18 3.86 3.26
N ALA A 165 19.99 4.28 2.29
CA ALA A 165 20.59 5.62 2.28
C ALA A 165 19.53 6.72 2.11
N GLU A 166 18.57 6.56 1.19
CA GLU A 166 17.48 7.51 0.99
C GLU A 166 16.57 7.61 2.24
N LEU A 167 16.29 6.47 2.89
CA LEU A 167 15.55 6.45 4.15
C LEU A 167 16.30 7.18 5.27
N ALA A 168 17.61 6.99 5.38
CA ALA A 168 18.43 7.66 6.39
C ALA A 168 18.49 9.18 6.19
N ASP A 169 18.52 9.65 4.94
CA ASP A 169 18.49 11.08 4.61
C ASP A 169 17.12 11.69 4.98
N LEU A 170 16.00 11.01 4.69
CA LEU A 170 14.66 11.46 5.08
C LEU A 170 14.46 11.51 6.60
N GLU A 171 14.97 10.51 7.34
CA GLU A 171 14.94 10.50 8.81
C GLU A 171 15.78 11.64 9.40
N GLY A 172 16.92 11.96 8.76
CA GLY A 172 17.78 13.08 9.12
C GLY A 172 17.10 14.44 8.91
N GLU A 173 16.44 14.63 7.77
CA GLU A 173 15.66 15.84 7.48
C GLU A 173 14.48 16.03 8.44
N GLU A 174 13.78 14.94 8.81
CA GLU A 174 12.70 15.00 9.80
C GLU A 174 13.22 15.37 11.20
N LEU A 175 14.37 14.80 11.61
CA LEU A 175 15.04 15.14 12.87
C LEU A 175 15.53 16.59 12.87
N GLU A 176 16.09 17.08 11.76
CA GLU A 176 16.52 18.46 11.62
C GLU A 176 15.32 19.42 11.66
N ALA A 177 14.21 19.07 11.02
CA ALA A 177 12.95 19.81 11.12
C ALA A 177 12.39 19.83 12.55
N GLN A 178 12.53 18.73 13.29
CA GLN A 178 12.16 18.65 14.71
C GLN A 178 13.13 19.41 15.64
N LEU A 179 14.41 19.56 15.28
CA LEU A 179 15.42 20.35 16.00
C LEU A 179 15.31 21.86 15.70
N LEU A 180 14.90 22.21 14.48
CA LEU A 180 14.59 23.59 14.06
C LEU A 180 13.20 24.03 14.54
N ALA A 181 12.34 23.08 14.94
CA ALA A 181 11.13 23.42 15.70
C ALA A 181 11.57 24.08 17.02
N PRO A 182 11.12 25.30 17.33
CA PRO A 182 11.69 26.09 18.42
C PRO A 182 11.45 25.39 19.77
N THR A 183 12.52 24.82 20.33
CA THR A 183 12.54 24.33 21.72
C THR A 183 12.47 25.52 22.65
N THR A 184 11.27 25.86 23.10
CA THR A 184 11.08 26.70 24.27
C THR A 184 11.40 25.87 25.51
N SER A 185 12.66 25.82 25.92
CA SER A 185 13.04 25.99 27.33
C SER A 185 14.56 25.97 27.52
N ALA A 186 15.04 26.94 28.30
CA ALA A 186 16.07 26.66 29.29
C ALA A 186 15.75 27.46 30.58
N PRO A 187 16.08 26.92 31.77
CA PRO A 187 15.55 27.37 33.05
C PRO A 187 16.51 28.32 33.78
N MET A 188 16.00 29.33 34.49
CA MET A 188 16.77 30.04 35.52
C MET A 188 15.93 30.31 36.78
N THR A 189 16.31 29.60 37.84
CA THR A 189 16.38 29.95 39.27
C THR A 189 15.54 31.11 39.85
N ALA A 190 14.80 30.78 40.91
CA ALA A 190 14.01 31.64 41.79
C ALA A 190 14.88 32.62 42.65
N PRO A 191 14.31 33.61 43.39
CA PRO A 191 13.50 33.32 44.59
C PRO A 191 12.34 34.30 44.96
N ALA A 192 11.54 33.83 45.93
CA ALA A 192 10.83 34.54 47.01
C ALA A 192 9.31 34.84 46.92
N ARG A 193 8.59 34.08 47.79
CA ARG A 193 7.59 34.51 48.80
C ARG A 193 6.07 34.45 48.47
N VAL A 194 5.43 33.51 49.18
CA VAL A 194 4.01 33.21 49.56
C VAL A 194 3.04 34.40 49.82
N PRO A 195 1.68 34.25 49.95
CA PRO A 195 0.88 33.02 50.23
C PRO A 195 -0.52 32.82 49.53
N GLN A 196 -1.07 31.59 49.68
CA GLN A 196 -2.50 31.12 49.74
C GLN A 196 -3.51 31.53 48.62
N GLN A 197 -4.26 30.60 47.99
CA GLN A 197 -5.52 30.04 48.52
C GLN A 197 -6.13 28.91 47.63
N SER A 198 -6.82 27.98 48.31
CA SER A 198 -7.64 26.80 47.92
C SER A 198 -8.50 26.82 46.63
N SER A 199 -8.56 25.70 45.86
CA SER A 199 -9.72 24.75 45.79
C SER A 199 -9.78 23.81 44.53
N ARG A 200 -9.90 22.49 44.82
CA ARG A 200 -10.62 21.35 44.17
C ARG A 200 -10.47 20.96 42.65
N PRO A 201 -10.45 19.65 42.28
CA PRO A 201 -10.21 19.17 40.91
C PRO A 201 -11.49 18.83 40.11
N THR A 202 -11.45 19.01 38.78
CA THR A 202 -12.49 18.58 37.83
C THR A 202 -12.15 17.23 37.20
N ALA A 203 -13.06 16.27 37.37
CA ALA A 203 -13.06 14.97 36.71
C ALA A 203 -14.17 14.95 35.65
N GLN A 204 -13.84 15.25 34.40
CA GLN A 204 -14.72 15.09 33.23
C GLN A 204 -13.86 14.81 31.99
N SER A 205 -13.50 13.55 31.77
CA SER A 205 -12.87 13.12 30.51
C SER A 205 -13.16 11.66 30.14
N SER A 206 -13.71 10.85 31.06
CA SER A 206 -13.87 9.41 30.83
C SER A 206 -15.23 8.98 30.28
N LYS A 207 -16.17 9.91 30.03
CA LYS A 207 -17.51 9.56 29.52
C LYS A 207 -17.63 9.63 28.00
N THR A 208 -16.80 10.45 27.35
CA THR A 208 -16.84 10.65 25.90
C THR A 208 -16.13 9.52 25.14
N GLU A 209 -15.05 8.97 25.70
CA GLU A 209 -14.26 7.91 25.04
C GLU A 209 -14.99 6.55 25.02
N ASP A 210 -15.79 6.25 26.06
CA ASP A 210 -16.57 5.00 26.13
C ASP A 210 -17.74 5.00 25.13
N ASP A 211 -18.35 6.15 24.88
CA ASP A 211 -19.45 6.30 23.91
C ASP A 211 -18.95 6.18 22.46
N GLU A 212 -17.75 6.70 22.15
CA GLU A 212 -17.11 6.56 20.83
C GLU A 212 -16.69 5.11 20.53
N LEU A 213 -16.23 4.36 21.55
CA LEU A 213 -15.89 2.94 21.41
C LEU A 213 -17.12 2.07 21.13
N ALA A 214 -18.27 2.42 21.71
CA ALA A 214 -19.52 1.70 21.46
C ALA A 214 -20.04 1.92 20.03
N ALA A 215 -19.90 3.14 19.50
CA ALA A 215 -20.31 3.46 18.13
C ALA A 215 -19.50 2.66 17.09
N LEU A 216 -18.17 2.60 17.25
CA LEU A 216 -17.30 1.84 16.35
C LEU A 216 -17.56 0.32 16.40
N GLN A 217 -17.97 -0.22 17.55
CA GLN A 217 -18.33 -1.64 17.67
C GLN A 217 -19.65 -1.98 16.98
N ALA A 218 -20.61 -1.06 16.99
CA ALA A 218 -21.91 -1.26 16.34
C ALA A 218 -21.79 -1.22 14.80
N GLU A 219 -20.90 -0.38 14.27
CA GLU A 219 -20.67 -0.27 12.83
C GLU A 219 -19.98 -1.51 12.24
N MET A 220 -19.13 -2.20 13.02
CA MET A 220 -18.47 -3.45 12.60
C MET A 220 -19.37 -4.71 12.65
N ALA A 221 -20.60 -4.60 13.18
CA ALA A 221 -21.52 -5.73 13.36
C ALA A 221 -22.57 -5.86 12.25
N MET A 222 -22.53 -4.98 11.24
CA MET A 222 -23.30 -5.06 9.99
C MET A 222 -22.40 -5.45 8.81
#